data_AF-A0A148N8J7-F1
#
_entry.id   AF-A0A148N8J7-F1
#
_cell.length_a   1.000
_cell.length_b   1.000
_cell.length_c   1.000
_cell.angle_alpha   90.00
_cell.angle_beta   90.00
_cell.angle_gamma   90.00
#
_symmetry.space_group_name_H-M   'P 1'
#
loop_
_entity.id
_entity.type
_entity.pdbx_description
1 polymer ?
#
loop_
_entity_poly.entity_id
_entity_poly.type
_entity_poly.pdbx_seq_one_letter_code
_entity_poly.pdbx_strand_id
1 'polypeptide(L)'
;MTKPGMPVAQMGEMAEQALEHAKSYEGKNAVTLFGQTVSWKDFDDLWQTLEAIEEKDDQFDLSTCYLYRLQDLADMAENLKSDHPRLENAIWRSWFSYRTYRMLEQTLKGKDRQNERERRMQELAKILSDPIERYGSRFKIPLFIHLYQQRS
;
A
#
# COMPACT_ATOMS: atom_id res chain seq x y z
N MET A 1 3.66 -11.67 9.44
CA MET A 1 4.98 -12.06 9.96
C MET A 1 5.63 -10.88 10.67
N THR A 2 6.35 -11.20 11.72
CA THR A 2 6.58 -10.38 12.91
C THR A 2 8.08 -10.08 13.03
N LYS A 3 8.40 -8.84 13.41
CA LYS A 3 9.78 -8.33 13.52
C LYS A 3 10.67 -9.22 14.41
N PRO A 4 11.98 -9.33 14.11
CA PRO A 4 12.94 -9.88 15.05
C PRO A 4 12.91 -9.05 16.34
N GLY A 5 12.56 -9.69 17.46
CA GLY A 5 12.39 -9.05 18.78
C GLY A 5 10.97 -9.08 19.36
N MET A 6 9.97 -9.61 18.63
CA MET A 6 8.62 -9.81 19.17
C MET A 6 8.54 -11.15 19.95
N PRO A 7 7.99 -11.20 21.18
CA PRO A 7 7.84 -12.46 21.92
C PRO A 7 7.01 -13.47 21.11
N VAL A 8 7.47 -14.73 21.03
CA VAL A 8 6.85 -15.82 20.26
C VAL A 8 5.35 -15.99 20.56
N ALA A 9 4.92 -15.72 21.80
CA ALA A 9 3.52 -15.77 22.21
C ALA A 9 2.62 -14.78 21.44
N GLN A 10 3.11 -13.56 21.20
CA GLN A 10 2.37 -12.50 20.51
C GLN A 10 2.22 -12.79 19.00
N MET A 11 3.17 -13.53 18.43
CA MET A 11 3.09 -14.01 17.05
C MET A 11 2.02 -15.12 16.89
N GLY A 12 1.90 -16.01 17.88
CA GLY A 12 0.88 -17.06 17.91
C GLY A 12 -0.54 -16.48 17.98
N GLU A 13 -0.73 -15.48 18.83
CA GLU A 13 -2.03 -14.82 19.02
C GLU A 13 -2.48 -14.06 17.75
N MET A 14 -1.56 -13.35 17.08
CA MET A 14 -1.85 -12.68 15.80
C MET A 14 -2.15 -13.67 14.66
N ALA A 15 -1.52 -14.85 14.66
CA ALA A 15 -1.79 -15.90 13.68
C ALA A 15 -3.14 -16.59 13.92
N GLU A 16 -3.52 -16.82 15.17
CA GLU A 16 -4.84 -17.35 15.53
C GLU A 16 -5.95 -16.36 15.19
N GLN A 17 -5.78 -15.06 15.51
CA GLN A 17 -6.73 -14.02 15.13
C GLN A 17 -6.87 -13.88 13.61
N ALA A 18 -5.76 -13.95 12.86
CA ALA A 18 -5.79 -13.94 11.40
C ALA A 18 -6.54 -15.17 10.83
N LEU A 19 -6.36 -16.36 11.44
CA LEU A 19 -7.06 -17.57 11.05
C LEU A 19 -8.57 -17.51 11.35
N GLU A 20 -8.95 -16.94 12.50
CA GLU A 20 -10.36 -16.71 12.85
C GLU A 20 -11.03 -15.71 11.90
N HIS A 21 -10.35 -14.62 11.53
CA HIS A 21 -10.85 -13.61 10.59
C HIS A 21 -10.99 -14.15 9.16
N ALA A 22 -10.11 -15.06 8.73
CA ALA A 22 -10.24 -15.70 7.42
C ALA A 22 -11.44 -16.67 7.38
N LYS A 23 -11.72 -17.36 8.49
CA LYS A 23 -12.86 -18.30 8.63
C LYS A 23 -14.22 -17.60 8.68
N SER A 24 -14.27 -16.34 9.11
CA SER A 24 -15.50 -15.53 9.16
C SER A 24 -15.84 -14.86 7.84
N TYR A 25 -14.95 -14.91 6.84
CA TYR A 25 -15.22 -14.41 5.49
C TYR A 25 -16.19 -15.34 4.74
N GLU A 26 -17.15 -14.75 4.03
CA GLU A 26 -18.20 -15.48 3.31
C GLU A 26 -17.57 -16.48 2.31
N GLY A 27 -17.92 -17.76 2.43
CA GLY A 27 -17.37 -18.82 1.58
C GLY A 27 -16.00 -19.37 1.98
N LYS A 28 -15.36 -18.90 3.07
CA LYS A 28 -14.07 -19.40 3.60
C LYS A 28 -12.89 -19.39 2.62
N ASN A 29 -12.98 -18.60 1.55
CA ASN A 29 -11.98 -18.49 0.48
C ASN A 29 -11.27 -17.13 0.54
N ALA A 30 -10.63 -16.87 1.67
CA ALA A 30 -9.95 -15.62 1.94
C ALA A 30 -8.60 -15.84 2.61
N VAL A 31 -7.77 -14.82 2.49
CA VAL A 31 -6.42 -14.74 3.06
C VAL A 31 -6.36 -13.51 3.94
N THR A 32 -5.80 -13.66 5.13
CA THR A 32 -5.57 -12.56 6.06
C THR A 32 -4.08 -12.31 6.25
N LEU A 33 -3.60 -11.15 5.80
CA LEU A 33 -2.22 -10.68 5.98
C LEU A 33 -2.20 -9.29 6.61
N PHE A 34 -1.34 -9.07 7.60
CA PHE A 34 -1.14 -7.77 8.26
C PHE A 34 -2.45 -7.13 8.77
N GLY A 35 -3.38 -7.94 9.25
CA GLY A 35 -4.69 -7.48 9.73
C GLY A 35 -5.68 -7.10 8.62
N GLN A 36 -5.36 -7.37 7.35
CA GLN A 36 -6.23 -7.17 6.19
C GLN A 36 -6.70 -8.53 5.68
N THR A 37 -8.01 -8.71 5.54
CA THR A 37 -8.61 -9.93 4.96
C THR A 37 -9.09 -9.62 3.55
N VAL A 38 -8.69 -10.45 2.59
CA VAL A 38 -9.02 -10.30 1.17
C VAL A 38 -9.42 -11.64 0.55
N SER A 39 -10.23 -11.60 -0.50
CA SER A 39 -10.48 -12.80 -1.31
C SER A 39 -9.18 -13.23 -2.02
N TRP A 40 -9.07 -14.50 -2.42
CA TRP A 40 -7.93 -14.96 -3.21
C TRP A 40 -7.76 -14.18 -4.51
N LYS A 41 -8.86 -13.82 -5.18
CA LYS A 41 -8.83 -12.99 -6.39
C LYS A 41 -8.23 -11.60 -6.12
N ASP A 42 -8.68 -10.93 -5.06
CA ASP A 42 -8.13 -9.62 -4.70
C ASP A 42 -6.67 -9.74 -4.25
N PHE A 43 -6.30 -10.87 -3.63
CA PHE A 43 -4.91 -11.16 -3.28
C PHE A 43 -4.02 -11.26 -4.52
N ASP A 44 -4.46 -11.95 -5.58
CA ASP A 44 -3.73 -12.04 -6.85
C ASP A 44 -3.56 -10.67 -7.52
N ASP A 45 -4.61 -9.82 -7.51
CA ASP A 45 -4.52 -8.45 -8.02
C ASP A 45 -3.56 -7.58 -7.17
N LEU A 46 -3.55 -7.77 -5.85
CA LEU A 46 -2.62 -7.09 -4.94
C LEU A 46 -1.19 -7.60 -5.10
N TRP A 47 -0.99 -8.85 -5.49
CA TRP A 47 0.32 -9.41 -5.82
C TRP A 47 0.90 -8.79 -7.09
N GLN A 48 0.09 -8.62 -8.14
CA GLN A 48 0.51 -7.87 -9.34
C GLN A 48 0.87 -6.42 -9.01
N THR A 49 0.14 -5.84 -8.05
CA THR A 49 0.45 -4.50 -7.55
C THR A 49 1.80 -4.45 -6.81
N LEU A 50 2.14 -5.50 -6.04
CA LEU A 50 3.47 -5.65 -5.42
C LEU A 50 4.57 -5.67 -6.47
N GLU A 51 4.45 -6.52 -7.50
CA GLU A 51 5.46 -6.64 -8.57
C GLU A 51 5.66 -5.30 -9.29
N ALA A 52 4.58 -4.55 -9.53
CA ALA A 52 4.67 -3.21 -10.12
C ALA A 52 5.32 -2.19 -9.17
N ILE A 53 5.12 -2.31 -7.85
CA ILE A 53 5.80 -1.47 -6.86
C ILE A 53 7.30 -1.76 -6.86
N GLU A 54 7.70 -3.03 -6.85
CA GLU A 54 9.10 -3.46 -6.91
C GLU A 54 9.77 -2.90 -8.18
N GLU A 55 9.13 -3.06 -9.35
CA GLU A 55 9.63 -2.55 -10.63
C GLU A 55 9.81 -1.01 -10.60
N LYS A 56 8.85 -0.28 -10.02
CA LYS A 56 8.93 1.19 -9.95
C LYS A 56 9.87 1.70 -8.88
N ASP A 57 10.09 0.94 -7.82
CA ASP A 57 11.11 1.27 -6.83
C ASP A 57 12.50 1.19 -7.44
N ASP A 58 12.80 0.11 -8.17
CA ASP A 58 14.06 -0.04 -8.90
C ASP A 58 14.30 1.08 -9.91
N GLN A 59 13.23 1.56 -10.57
CA GLN A 59 13.33 2.62 -11.58
C GLN A 59 13.43 4.03 -10.99
N PHE A 60 12.69 4.30 -9.91
CA PHE A 60 12.44 5.67 -9.43
C PHE A 60 13.00 5.98 -8.04
N ASP A 61 13.58 4.99 -7.36
CA ASP A 61 14.12 5.12 -6.00
C ASP A 61 13.06 5.68 -5.04
N LEU A 62 11.99 4.90 -4.85
CA LEU A 62 10.85 5.31 -4.02
C LEU A 62 11.29 5.29 -2.56
N SER A 63 11.51 6.48 -2.00
CA SER A 63 11.97 6.58 -0.61
C SER A 63 11.07 5.81 0.36
N THR A 64 11.66 5.09 1.31
CA THR A 64 10.93 4.33 2.34
C THR A 64 9.94 5.22 3.11
N CYS A 65 10.30 6.49 3.38
CA CYS A 65 9.41 7.45 4.02
C CYS A 65 8.14 7.73 3.19
N TYR A 66 8.27 7.82 1.86
CA TYR A 66 7.15 7.99 0.95
C TYR A 66 6.23 6.75 0.99
N LEU A 67 6.80 5.54 0.92
CA LEU A 67 6.02 4.30 0.98
C LEU A 67 5.25 4.14 2.30
N TYR A 68 5.87 4.49 3.44
CA TYR A 68 5.16 4.52 4.72
C TYR A 68 3.99 5.51 4.72
N ARG A 69 4.19 6.69 4.13
CA ARG A 69 3.16 7.73 4.03
C ARG A 69 1.96 7.33 3.18
N LEU A 70 2.09 6.36 2.26
CA LEU A 70 0.96 5.83 1.48
C LEU A 70 0.00 5.00 2.33
N GLN A 71 0.47 4.42 3.43
CA GLN A 71 -0.37 3.63 4.35
C GLN A 71 -1.45 4.51 4.99
N ASP A 72 -1.13 5.75 5.35
CA ASP A 72 -2.10 6.72 5.88
C ASP A 72 -3.16 7.08 4.82
N LEU A 73 -2.73 7.24 3.56
CA LEU A 73 -3.64 7.57 2.46
C LEU A 73 -4.59 6.40 2.17
N ALA A 74 -4.11 5.16 2.29
CA ALA A 74 -4.92 3.96 2.18
C ALA A 74 -6.02 3.91 3.25
N ASP A 75 -5.73 4.29 4.50
CA ASP A 75 -6.74 4.38 5.56
C ASP A 75 -7.77 5.48 5.31
N MET A 76 -7.33 6.61 4.77
CA MET A 76 -8.24 7.68 4.38
C MET A 76 -9.20 7.24 3.27
N ALA A 77 -8.66 6.56 2.24
CA ALA A 77 -9.46 6.00 1.15
C ALA A 77 -10.44 4.93 1.65
N GLU A 78 -10.03 4.09 2.60
CA GLU A 78 -10.92 3.10 3.22
C GLU A 78 -12.03 3.76 4.03
N ASN A 79 -11.72 4.79 4.83
CA ASN A 79 -12.73 5.46 5.63
C ASN A 79 -13.84 6.09 4.75
N LEU A 80 -13.50 6.57 3.55
CA LEU A 80 -14.49 7.10 2.61
C LEU A 80 -15.47 6.03 2.10
N LYS A 81 -15.14 4.75 2.20
CA LYS A 81 -16.00 3.61 1.82
C LYS A 81 -16.83 3.06 2.97
N SER A 82 -16.61 3.54 4.19
CA SER A 82 -17.35 3.09 5.38
C SER A 82 -18.76 3.68 5.44
N ASP A 83 -19.62 3.10 6.29
CA ASP A 83 -20.99 3.58 6.52
C ASP A 83 -21.05 5.02 7.09
N HIS A 84 -19.94 5.47 7.70
CA HIS A 84 -19.80 6.79 8.30
C HIS A 84 -18.54 7.50 7.78
N PRO A 85 -18.54 7.94 6.52
CA PRO A 85 -17.35 8.50 5.88
C PRO A 85 -17.05 9.90 6.43
N ARG A 86 -15.78 10.17 6.72
CA ARG A 86 -15.29 11.52 7.00
C ARG A 86 -14.89 12.17 5.69
N LEU A 87 -15.71 13.09 5.18
CA LEU A 87 -15.47 13.73 3.87
C LEU A 87 -14.12 14.44 3.77
N GLU A 88 -13.58 14.91 4.90
CA GLU A 88 -12.23 15.48 5.01
C GLU A 88 -11.15 14.52 4.49
N ASN A 89 -11.36 13.20 4.61
CA ASN A 89 -10.42 12.20 4.12
C ASN A 89 -10.29 12.21 2.59
N ALA A 90 -11.22 12.82 1.84
CA ALA A 90 -11.08 12.99 0.38
C ALA A 90 -9.80 13.77 0.00
N ILE A 91 -9.21 14.51 0.94
CA ILE A 91 -7.93 15.19 0.76
C ILE A 91 -6.77 14.23 0.45
N TRP A 92 -6.93 12.92 0.70
CA TRP A 92 -5.89 11.92 0.47
C TRP A 92 -5.36 11.96 -0.97
N ARG A 93 -6.21 12.26 -1.97
CA ARG A 93 -5.82 12.39 -3.39
C ARG A 93 -4.87 13.56 -3.62
N SER A 94 -5.16 14.70 -3.01
CA SER A 94 -4.31 15.88 -3.06
C SER A 94 -2.98 15.64 -2.35
N TRP A 95 -3.01 14.95 -1.20
CA TRP A 95 -1.81 14.56 -0.49
C TRP A 95 -0.95 13.56 -1.25
N PHE A 96 -1.57 12.59 -1.93
CA PHE A 96 -0.86 11.69 -2.85
C PHE A 96 -0.12 12.51 -3.90
N SER A 97 -0.84 13.32 -4.68
CA SER A 97 -0.25 14.13 -5.75
C SER A 97 0.90 15.00 -5.26
N TYR A 98 0.72 15.70 -4.13
CA TYR A 98 1.76 16.56 -3.57
C TYR A 98 2.99 15.78 -3.08
N ARG A 99 2.78 14.67 -2.36
CA ARG A 99 3.88 13.85 -1.82
C ARG A 99 4.69 13.19 -2.96
N THR A 100 4.00 12.66 -3.97
CA THR A 100 4.64 12.06 -5.15
C THR A 100 5.41 13.12 -5.94
N TYR A 101 4.82 14.29 -6.17
CA TYR A 101 5.51 15.40 -6.83
C TYR A 101 6.81 15.77 -6.10
N ARG A 102 6.73 15.97 -4.78
CA ARG A 102 7.87 16.36 -3.95
C ARG A 102 8.97 15.29 -3.97
N MET A 103 8.61 14.02 -3.88
CA MET A 103 9.57 12.92 -3.96
C MET A 103 10.31 12.94 -5.30
N LEU A 104 9.58 13.05 -6.42
CA LEU A 104 10.18 13.11 -7.75
C LEU A 104 11.03 14.37 -7.97
N GLU A 105 10.63 15.50 -7.40
CA GLU A 105 11.41 16.74 -7.46
C GLU A 105 12.78 16.60 -6.76
N GLN A 106 12.87 15.76 -5.74
CA GLN A 106 14.12 15.50 -5.02
C GLN A 106 15.04 14.52 -5.77
N THR A 107 14.48 13.59 -6.54
CA THR A 107 15.25 12.55 -7.23
C THR A 107 15.64 12.94 -8.67
N LEU A 108 14.80 13.69 -9.38
CA LEU A 108 15.02 14.05 -10.78
C LEU A 108 16.07 15.16 -10.96
N LYS A 109 16.96 14.97 -11.94
CA LYS A 109 18.02 15.92 -12.31
C LYS A 109 18.06 16.10 -13.83
N GLY A 110 18.62 17.22 -14.29
CA GLY A 110 18.85 17.48 -15.71
C GLY A 110 17.81 18.36 -16.39
N LYS A 111 17.98 18.56 -17.70
CA LYS A 111 17.24 19.56 -18.49
C LYS A 111 15.80 19.13 -18.81
N ASP A 112 15.51 17.84 -18.86
CA ASP A 112 14.18 17.28 -19.20
C ASP A 112 13.33 16.91 -17.95
N ARG A 113 13.69 17.47 -16.79
CA ARG A 113 13.08 17.09 -15.50
C ARG A 113 11.56 17.27 -15.45
N GLN A 114 11.01 18.23 -16.19
CA GLN A 114 9.58 18.52 -16.17
C GLN A 114 8.77 17.40 -16.81
N ASN A 115 9.13 17.04 -18.05
CA ASN A 115 8.43 16.00 -18.82
C ASN A 115 8.58 14.64 -18.14
N GLU A 116 9.79 14.33 -17.66
CA GLU A 116 10.03 13.07 -16.95
C GLU A 116 9.23 12.99 -15.64
N ARG A 117 9.10 14.10 -14.91
CA ARG A 117 8.26 14.12 -13.71
C ARG A 117 6.80 13.89 -14.03
N GLU A 118 6.27 14.54 -15.07
CA GLU A 118 4.88 14.37 -15.48
C GLU A 118 4.60 12.92 -15.89
N ARG A 119 5.51 12.30 -16.65
CA ARG A 119 5.44 10.87 -17.01
C ARG A 119 5.43 9.97 -15.76
N ARG A 120 6.40 10.15 -14.86
CA ARG A 120 6.50 9.36 -13.62
C ARG A 120 5.30 9.56 -12.70
N MET A 121 4.77 10.78 -12.61
CA MET A 121 3.54 11.07 -11.86
C MET A 121 2.36 10.26 -12.39
N GLN A 122 2.18 10.19 -13.71
CA GLN A 122 1.10 9.42 -14.33
C GLN A 122 1.27 7.91 -14.11
N GLU A 123 2.50 7.40 -14.21
CA GLU A 123 2.79 5.99 -13.93
C GLU A 123 2.52 5.65 -12.46
N LEU A 124 3.02 6.46 -11.54
CA LEU A 124 2.81 6.24 -10.10
C LEU A 124 1.35 6.40 -9.70
N ALA A 125 0.57 7.27 -10.35
CA ALA A 125 -0.87 7.35 -10.12
C ALA A 125 -1.55 6.01 -10.44
N LYS A 126 -1.23 5.39 -11.57
CA LYS A 126 -1.80 4.08 -11.96
C LYS A 126 -1.39 2.95 -11.02
N ILE A 127 -0.14 2.94 -10.56
CA ILE A 127 0.40 1.84 -9.73
C ILE A 127 0.05 2.00 -8.25
N LEU A 128 -0.10 3.24 -7.75
CA LEU A 128 -0.28 3.50 -6.33
C LEU A 128 -1.65 4.10 -6.02
N SER A 129 -2.05 5.17 -6.71
CA SER A 129 -3.31 5.87 -6.42
C SER A 129 -4.53 5.03 -6.80
N ASP A 130 -4.53 4.39 -7.96
CA ASP A 130 -5.69 3.60 -8.40
C ASP A 130 -5.91 2.37 -7.50
N PRO A 131 -4.86 1.60 -7.11
CA PRO A 131 -5.02 0.54 -6.11
C PRO A 131 -5.40 1.04 -4.72
N ILE A 132 -4.93 2.21 -4.26
CA ILE A 132 -5.39 2.84 -3.01
C ILE A 132 -6.90 3.10 -3.10
N GLU A 133 -7.36 3.72 -4.19
CA GLU A 133 -8.79 4.00 -4.37
C GLU A 133 -9.61 2.72 -4.45
N ARG A 134 -9.11 1.66 -5.09
CA ARG A 134 -9.83 0.38 -5.23
C ARG A 134 -9.85 -0.41 -3.92
N TYR A 135 -8.70 -0.59 -3.28
CA TYR A 135 -8.52 -1.54 -2.17
C TYR A 135 -8.52 -0.88 -0.78
N GLY A 136 -8.35 0.44 -0.67
CA GLY A 136 -8.27 1.12 0.62
C GLY A 136 -7.15 0.53 1.48
N SER A 137 -7.43 0.24 2.76
CA SER A 137 -6.43 -0.28 3.71
C SER A 137 -5.84 -1.63 3.28
N ARG A 138 -6.51 -2.40 2.42
CA ARG A 138 -5.98 -3.67 1.88
C ARG A 138 -4.76 -3.46 0.97
N PHE A 139 -4.61 -2.27 0.36
CA PHE A 139 -3.39 -1.88 -0.38
C PHE A 139 -2.13 -1.88 0.49
N LYS A 140 -2.27 -1.90 1.82
CA LYS A 140 -1.12 -2.04 2.71
C LYS A 140 -0.42 -3.40 2.60
N ILE A 141 -1.10 -4.44 2.11
CA ILE A 141 -0.51 -5.77 1.92
C ILE A 141 0.75 -5.69 1.03
N PRO A 142 0.67 -5.22 -0.23
CA PRO A 142 1.86 -5.12 -1.09
C PRO A 142 2.91 -4.16 -0.51
N LEU A 143 2.51 -3.02 0.05
CA LEU A 143 3.47 -2.10 0.70
C LEU A 143 4.27 -2.76 1.82
N PHE A 144 3.61 -3.55 2.68
CA PHE A 144 4.29 -4.23 3.77
C PHE A 144 5.22 -5.32 3.25
N ILE A 145 4.79 -6.13 2.28
CA ILE A 145 5.65 -7.18 1.70
C ILE A 145 6.95 -6.56 1.16
N HIS A 146 6.84 -5.52 0.33
CA HIS A 146 7.97 -4.78 -0.23
C HIS A 146 8.92 -4.25 0.86
N LEU A 147 8.37 -3.52 1.84
CA LEU A 147 9.13 -2.95 2.94
C LEU A 147 9.77 -4.01 3.86
N TYR A 148 9.23 -5.23 3.90
CA TYR A 148 9.84 -6.36 4.62
C TYR A 148 11.00 -6.97 3.83
N GLN A 149 10.89 -7.13 2.52
CA GLN A 149 11.96 -7.66 1.67
C GLN A 149 13.20 -6.74 1.69
N GLN A 150 13.01 -5.42 1.70
CA GLN A 150 14.11 -4.44 1.75
C GLN A 150 14.87 -4.38 3.09
N ARG A 151 14.38 -5.04 4.15
CA ARG A 151 15.00 -5.03 5.48
C ARG A 151 15.92 -6.22 5.74
N SER A 152 16.16 -7.05 4.72
CA SER A 152 16.95 -8.29 4.80
C SER A 152 18.38 -8.09 4.32
#